data_AF-A0A5C9C5F7-F1
#
_entry.id   AF-A0A5C9C5F7-F1
#
_cell.length_a   1.000
_cell.length_b   1.000
_cell.length_c   1.000
_cell.angle_alpha   90.00
_cell.angle_beta   90.00
_cell.angle_gamma   90.00
#
_symmetry.space_group_name_H-M   'P 1'
#
loop_
_entity.id
_entity.type
_entity.pdbx_description
1 polymer ?
#
loop_
_entity_poly.entity_id
_entity_poly.type
_entity_poly.pdbx_seq_one_letter_code
_entity_poly.pdbx_strand_id
1 'polypeptide(L)'
;GDPFFFVHTLLWAFLPWAWIAYYALFQKAKSIVQNSNQTETYTFFGFIVMFLIFSISKFQLAHYMNPIFPLLAVMCAAAIIDAGKKALRILTILQFVVIGILFIAAGALIYFFQDAALHLDSIMVIIAAILLAIIIILQKQKTPQLLLAFVPLIFTLSINYYLNREFYPRLTQYQAQTAVADYYLQQQLPINQLVILDVNEFSTSVKLNKDIPVFGVEKVAATNLKNKFVFTTERGLAKIDSMQLKHAVVKKFGHFHITMLTGTFINKATRASTLEPIYLLKVE
;
A
#
# COMPACT_ATOMS: atom_id res chain seq x y z
N GLY A 1 -5.62 9.74 -19.40
CA GLY A 1 -5.95 8.39 -18.94
C GLY A 1 -5.38 7.40 -19.92
N ASP A 2 -4.75 6.36 -19.42
CA ASP A 2 -4.38 5.17 -20.19
C ASP A 2 -5.60 4.23 -20.21
N PRO A 3 -6.15 3.84 -21.37
CA PRO A 3 -7.28 2.91 -21.45
C PRO A 3 -7.03 1.56 -20.76
N PHE A 4 -5.77 1.13 -20.67
CA PHE A 4 -5.39 -0.11 -19.99
C PHE A 4 -5.08 0.08 -18.50
N PHE A 5 -5.31 1.28 -17.97
CA PHE A 5 -4.99 1.60 -16.59
C PHE A 5 -5.68 0.66 -15.58
N PHE A 6 -6.99 0.51 -15.72
CA PHE A 6 -7.75 -0.33 -14.80
C PHE A 6 -7.60 -1.83 -15.08
N VAL A 7 -7.16 -2.22 -16.29
CA VAL A 7 -6.83 -3.62 -16.60
C VAL A 7 -5.60 -4.04 -15.79
N HIS A 8 -4.50 -3.29 -15.86
CA HIS A 8 -3.34 -3.62 -15.05
C HIS A 8 -3.57 -3.39 -13.55
N THR A 9 -4.39 -2.40 -13.18
CA THR A 9 -4.77 -2.16 -11.77
C THR A 9 -5.51 -3.37 -11.20
N LEU A 10 -6.44 -3.95 -11.95
CA LEU A 10 -7.18 -5.14 -11.52
C LEU A 10 -6.25 -6.33 -11.24
N LEU A 11 -5.17 -6.48 -12.00
CA LEU A 11 -4.23 -7.59 -11.84
C LEU A 11 -3.59 -7.63 -10.46
N TRP A 12 -3.22 -6.48 -9.89
CA TRP A 12 -2.57 -6.41 -8.58
C TRP A 12 -3.55 -6.09 -7.45
N ALA A 13 -4.57 -5.25 -7.70
CA ALA A 13 -5.51 -4.81 -6.68
C ALA A 13 -6.51 -5.91 -6.26
N PHE A 14 -6.76 -6.88 -7.14
CA PHE A 14 -7.63 -8.02 -6.87
C PHE A 14 -6.84 -9.33 -6.66
N LEU A 15 -5.54 -9.23 -6.36
CA LEU A 15 -4.77 -10.40 -5.97
C LEU A 15 -5.33 -11.01 -4.67
N PRO A 16 -5.29 -12.34 -4.54
CA PRO A 16 -4.76 -13.31 -5.50
C PRO A 16 -5.82 -13.86 -6.48
N TRP A 17 -7.04 -13.30 -6.52
CA TRP A 17 -8.15 -13.79 -7.35
C TRP A 17 -8.26 -13.12 -8.73
N ALA A 18 -7.33 -12.24 -9.09
CA ALA A 18 -7.36 -11.50 -10.37
C ALA A 18 -7.56 -12.41 -11.60
N TRP A 19 -6.89 -13.56 -11.67
CA TRP A 19 -7.04 -14.51 -12.79
C TRP A 19 -8.43 -15.16 -12.83
N ILE A 20 -9.02 -15.42 -11.67
CA ILE A 20 -10.39 -15.94 -11.56
C ILE A 20 -11.38 -14.86 -12.01
N ALA A 21 -11.12 -13.58 -11.69
CA ALA A 21 -11.92 -12.47 -12.17
C ALA A 21 -11.90 -12.36 -13.70
N TYR A 22 -10.72 -12.43 -14.33
CA TYR A 22 -10.63 -12.46 -15.80
C TYR A 22 -11.35 -13.66 -16.41
N TYR A 23 -11.21 -14.84 -15.81
CA TYR A 23 -11.93 -16.03 -16.22
C TYR A 23 -13.45 -15.84 -16.10
N ALA A 24 -13.93 -15.29 -14.99
CA ALA A 24 -15.35 -15.05 -14.74
C ALA A 24 -15.95 -14.04 -15.74
N LEU A 25 -15.24 -12.95 -16.01
CA LEU A 25 -15.62 -11.95 -17.01
C LEU A 25 -15.71 -12.58 -18.40
N PHE A 26 -14.71 -13.37 -18.80
CA PHE A 26 -14.70 -14.06 -20.09
C PHE A 26 -15.86 -15.06 -20.23
N GLN A 27 -16.08 -15.91 -19.23
CA GLN A 27 -17.16 -16.89 -19.23
C GLN A 27 -18.53 -16.22 -19.29
N LYS A 28 -18.68 -15.11 -18.57
CA LYS A 28 -19.93 -14.35 -18.57
C LYS A 28 -20.19 -13.66 -19.90
N ALA A 29 -19.18 -13.00 -20.48
CA ALA A 29 -19.28 -12.41 -21.80
C ALA A 29 -19.61 -13.48 -22.87
N LYS A 30 -18.93 -14.62 -22.85
CA LYS A 30 -19.16 -15.73 -23.78
C LYS A 30 -20.58 -16.26 -23.69
N SER A 31 -21.08 -16.51 -22.49
CA SER A 31 -22.45 -17.02 -22.30
C SER A 31 -23.49 -16.01 -22.79
N ILE A 32 -23.25 -14.70 -22.63
CA ILE A 32 -24.18 -13.65 -23.11
C ILE A 32 -24.23 -13.67 -24.64
N VAL A 33 -23.07 -13.70 -25.30
CA VAL A 33 -23.00 -13.76 -26.78
C VAL A 33 -23.64 -15.03 -27.34
N GLN A 34 -23.55 -16.15 -26.62
CA GLN A 34 -24.11 -17.44 -27.05
C GLN A 34 -25.60 -17.62 -26.74
N ASN A 35 -26.27 -16.64 -26.13
CA ASN A 35 -27.69 -16.72 -25.73
C ASN A 35 -28.04 -17.99 -24.92
N SER A 36 -27.10 -18.54 -24.15
CA SER A 36 -27.41 -19.61 -23.18
C SER A 36 -28.33 -19.06 -22.09
N ASN A 37 -29.29 -19.84 -21.58
CA ASN A 37 -30.24 -19.43 -20.52
C ASN A 37 -29.54 -18.65 -19.38
N GLN A 38 -29.60 -17.32 -19.46
CA GLN A 38 -28.93 -16.39 -18.53
C GLN A 38 -29.85 -16.15 -17.33
N THR A 39 -29.48 -16.59 -16.13
CA THR A 39 -30.28 -16.32 -14.93
C THR A 39 -29.97 -14.96 -14.29
N GLU A 40 -28.77 -14.42 -14.44
CA GLU A 40 -28.35 -13.16 -13.78
C GLU A 40 -27.33 -12.40 -14.64
N THR A 41 -27.57 -11.14 -15.00
CA THR A 41 -26.63 -10.32 -15.81
C THR A 41 -26.35 -8.92 -15.24
N TYR A 42 -27.05 -8.52 -14.17
CA TYR A 42 -26.90 -7.21 -13.56
C TYR A 42 -25.50 -7.02 -12.96
N THR A 43 -24.94 -8.06 -12.33
CA THR A 43 -23.57 -8.01 -11.78
C THR A 43 -22.54 -7.72 -12.87
N PHE A 44 -22.70 -8.36 -14.04
CA PHE A 44 -21.82 -8.18 -15.19
C PHE A 44 -21.91 -6.78 -15.78
N PHE A 45 -23.12 -6.32 -16.10
CA PHE A 45 -23.30 -4.99 -16.67
C PHE A 45 -22.97 -3.88 -15.67
N GLY A 46 -23.29 -4.06 -14.39
CA GLY A 46 -22.88 -3.16 -13.32
C GLY A 46 -21.36 -3.01 -13.25
N PHE A 47 -20.62 -4.12 -13.31
CA PHE A 47 -19.17 -4.09 -13.39
C PHE A 47 -18.68 -3.41 -14.68
N ILE A 48 -19.13 -3.88 -15.86
CA ILE A 48 -18.61 -3.42 -17.16
C ILE A 48 -18.89 -1.94 -17.39
N VAL A 49 -20.09 -1.45 -17.08
CA VAL A 49 -20.46 -0.04 -17.26
C VAL A 49 -19.58 0.85 -16.38
N MET A 50 -19.45 0.53 -15.08
CA MET A 50 -18.60 1.30 -14.18
C MET A 50 -17.12 1.22 -14.58
N PHE A 51 -16.62 0.04 -14.93
CA PHE A 51 -15.25 -0.16 -15.37
C PHE A 51 -14.93 0.66 -16.62
N LEU A 52 -15.83 0.71 -17.61
CA LEU A 52 -15.66 1.52 -18.81
C LEU A 52 -15.71 3.03 -18.51
N ILE A 53 -16.66 3.49 -17.68
CA ILE A 53 -16.75 4.89 -17.26
C ILE A 53 -15.44 5.35 -16.62
N PHE A 54 -14.90 4.57 -15.69
CA PHE A 54 -13.62 4.90 -15.06
C PHE A 54 -12.48 4.85 -16.07
N SER A 55 -12.44 3.86 -16.95
CA SER A 55 -11.37 3.70 -17.95
C SER A 55 -11.31 4.86 -18.96
N ILE A 56 -12.46 5.46 -19.31
CA ILE A 56 -12.53 6.61 -20.22
C ILE A 56 -12.08 7.92 -19.53
N SER A 57 -12.13 7.99 -18.20
CA SER A 57 -11.74 9.19 -17.45
C SER A 57 -10.28 9.61 -17.70
N LYS A 58 -10.05 10.92 -17.82
CA LYS A 58 -8.69 11.48 -17.88
C LYS A 58 -7.96 11.38 -16.52
N PHE A 59 -8.71 11.49 -15.43
CA PHE A 59 -8.22 11.33 -14.05
C PHE A 59 -8.50 9.90 -13.60
N GLN A 60 -7.45 9.10 -13.45
CA GLN A 60 -7.55 7.69 -13.08
C GLN A 60 -6.81 7.47 -11.77
N LEU A 61 -7.55 7.01 -10.76
CA LEU A 61 -7.01 6.67 -9.45
C LEU A 61 -7.38 5.22 -9.15
N ALA A 62 -6.42 4.44 -8.66
CA ALA A 62 -6.61 3.00 -8.45
C ALA A 62 -7.82 2.68 -7.55
N HIS A 63 -8.12 3.54 -6.57
CA HIS A 63 -9.25 3.37 -5.67
C HIS A 63 -10.63 3.49 -6.33
N TYR A 64 -10.72 3.95 -7.58
CA TYR A 64 -11.98 3.93 -8.34
C TYR A 64 -12.49 2.51 -8.59
N MET A 65 -11.62 1.50 -8.46
CA MET A 65 -12.02 0.11 -8.55
C MET A 65 -12.70 -0.44 -7.29
N ASN A 66 -12.59 0.24 -6.15
CA ASN A 66 -13.11 -0.27 -4.88
C ASN A 66 -14.63 -0.59 -4.93
N PRO A 67 -15.50 0.25 -5.53
CA PRO A 67 -16.93 -0.04 -5.62
C PRO A 67 -17.29 -1.22 -6.54
N ILE A 68 -16.43 -1.59 -7.49
CA ILE A 68 -16.70 -2.67 -8.46
C ILE A 68 -16.16 -4.03 -8.01
N PHE A 69 -15.26 -4.07 -7.02
CA PHE A 69 -14.73 -5.33 -6.48
C PHE A 69 -15.79 -6.26 -5.87
N PRO A 70 -16.82 -5.80 -5.15
CA PRO A 70 -17.88 -6.68 -4.66
C PRO A 70 -18.63 -7.41 -5.78
N LEU A 71 -18.94 -6.70 -6.88
CA LEU A 71 -19.58 -7.29 -8.06
C LEU A 71 -18.69 -8.36 -8.68
N LEU A 72 -17.40 -8.06 -8.81
CA LEU A 72 -16.42 -8.99 -9.35
C LEU A 72 -16.24 -10.24 -8.47
N ALA A 73 -16.30 -10.09 -7.14
CA ALA A 73 -16.23 -11.21 -6.20
C ALA A 73 -17.41 -12.17 -6.34
N VAL A 74 -18.64 -11.65 -6.51
CA VAL A 74 -19.84 -12.46 -6.78
C VAL A 74 -19.67 -13.25 -8.09
N MET A 75 -19.18 -12.59 -9.14
CA MET A 75 -18.91 -13.26 -10.41
C MET A 75 -17.82 -14.35 -10.29
N CYS A 76 -16.76 -14.11 -9.51
CA CYS A 76 -15.73 -15.11 -9.25
C CYS A 76 -16.29 -16.34 -8.57
N ALA A 77 -17.15 -16.15 -7.56
CA ALA A 77 -17.79 -17.25 -6.85
C ALA A 77 -18.64 -18.12 -7.80
N ALA A 78 -19.49 -17.50 -8.62
CA ALA A 78 -20.28 -18.20 -9.62
C ALA A 78 -19.40 -18.97 -10.62
N ALA A 79 -18.35 -18.32 -11.14
CA ALA A 79 -17.43 -18.93 -12.10
C ALA A 79 -16.66 -20.12 -11.52
N ILE A 80 -16.29 -20.10 -10.24
CA ILE A 80 -15.65 -21.23 -9.56
C ILE A 80 -16.64 -22.39 -9.38
N ILE A 81 -17.90 -22.11 -9.02
CA ILE A 81 -18.92 -23.13 -8.80
C ILE A 81 -19.24 -23.86 -10.11
N ASP A 82 -19.41 -23.11 -11.20
CA ASP A 82 -19.81 -23.64 -12.51
C ASP A 82 -18.62 -24.19 -13.33
N ALA A 83 -17.38 -24.00 -12.87
CA ALA A 83 -16.20 -24.41 -13.61
C ALA A 83 -16.09 -25.95 -13.73
N GLY A 84 -15.89 -26.42 -14.96
CA GLY A 84 -15.56 -27.82 -15.22
C GLY A 84 -14.18 -28.22 -14.67
N LYS A 85 -13.95 -29.54 -14.54
CA LYS A 85 -12.71 -30.11 -13.96
C LYS A 85 -11.41 -29.53 -14.53
N LYS A 86 -11.35 -29.33 -15.85
CA LYS A 86 -10.16 -28.77 -16.53
C LYS A 86 -9.90 -27.32 -16.11
N ALA A 87 -10.95 -26.48 -16.08
CA ALA A 87 -10.84 -25.08 -15.67
C ALA A 87 -10.43 -24.98 -14.20
N LEU A 88 -11.09 -25.74 -13.31
CA LEU A 88 -10.73 -25.79 -11.88
C LEU A 88 -9.26 -26.17 -11.67
N ARG A 89 -8.74 -27.16 -12.40
CA ARG A 89 -7.33 -27.55 -12.32
C ARG A 89 -6.40 -26.40 -12.70
N ILE A 90 -6.67 -25.71 -13.81
CA ILE A 90 -5.86 -24.57 -14.29
C ILE A 90 -5.90 -23.43 -13.28
N LEU A 91 -7.10 -23.02 -12.84
CA LEU A 91 -7.27 -21.96 -11.85
C LEU A 91 -6.54 -22.29 -10.56
N THR A 92 -6.61 -23.55 -10.11
CA THR A 92 -5.90 -24.00 -8.89
C THR A 92 -4.38 -23.86 -9.04
N ILE A 93 -3.83 -24.27 -10.19
CA ILE A 93 -2.39 -24.12 -10.46
C ILE A 93 -1.99 -22.64 -10.46
N LEU A 94 -2.72 -21.79 -11.19
CA LEU A 94 -2.47 -20.35 -11.23
C LEU A 94 -2.52 -19.73 -9.83
N GLN A 95 -3.50 -20.14 -9.03
CA GLN A 95 -3.66 -19.68 -7.66
C GLN A 95 -2.44 -20.00 -6.80
N PHE A 96 -1.94 -21.24 -6.86
CA PHE A 96 -0.74 -21.65 -6.12
C PHE A 96 0.51 -20.93 -6.61
N VAL A 97 0.64 -20.68 -7.93
CA VAL A 97 1.75 -19.89 -8.48
C VAL A 97 1.72 -18.47 -7.93
N VAL A 98 0.57 -17.80 -7.96
CA VAL A 98 0.41 -16.43 -7.43
C VAL A 98 0.73 -16.38 -5.94
N ILE A 99 0.19 -17.31 -5.16
CA ILE A 99 0.49 -17.42 -3.72
C ILE A 99 2.00 -17.60 -3.51
N GLY A 100 2.65 -18.48 -4.27
CA GLY A 100 4.10 -18.70 -4.20
C GLY A 100 4.90 -17.43 -4.48
N ILE A 101 4.52 -16.67 -5.51
CA ILE A 101 5.14 -15.37 -5.83
C ILE A 101 4.95 -14.39 -4.67
N LEU A 102 3.76 -14.30 -4.09
CA LEU A 102 3.48 -13.42 -2.95
C LEU A 102 4.30 -13.79 -1.71
N PHE A 103 4.52 -15.08 -1.45
CA PHE A 103 5.41 -15.54 -0.38
C PHE A 103 6.86 -15.17 -0.63
N ILE A 104 7.34 -15.36 -1.86
CA ILE A 104 8.71 -15.00 -2.23
C ILE A 104 8.88 -13.49 -2.07
N ALA A 105 7.90 -12.68 -2.49
CA ALA A 105 7.92 -11.23 -2.31
C ALA A 105 7.92 -10.84 -0.82
N ALA A 106 7.07 -11.45 0.00
CA ALA A 106 7.05 -11.20 1.45
C ALA A 106 8.37 -11.62 2.11
N GLY A 107 8.93 -12.77 1.74
CA GLY A 107 10.24 -13.24 2.20
C GLY A 107 11.38 -12.31 1.77
N ALA A 108 11.32 -11.76 0.55
CA ALA A 108 12.26 -10.77 0.08
C ALA A 108 12.17 -9.46 0.90
N LEU A 109 10.96 -9.00 1.24
CA LEU A 109 10.80 -7.86 2.15
C LEU A 109 11.38 -8.18 3.55
N ILE A 110 11.10 -9.36 4.11
CA ILE A 110 11.70 -9.75 5.40
C ILE A 110 13.23 -9.76 5.32
N TYR A 111 13.81 -10.28 4.24
CA TYR A 111 15.27 -10.40 4.14
C TYR A 111 15.97 -9.06 3.87
N PHE A 112 15.50 -8.32 2.85
CA PHE A 112 16.14 -7.10 2.36
C PHE A 112 15.73 -5.86 3.14
N PHE A 113 14.46 -5.77 3.59
CA PHE A 113 13.92 -4.57 4.23
C PHE A 113 14.00 -4.61 5.75
N GLN A 114 13.78 -5.76 6.37
CA GLN A 114 13.68 -5.84 7.82
C GLN A 114 15.06 -5.76 8.50
N ASP A 115 15.19 -4.81 9.44
CA ASP A 115 16.41 -4.64 10.26
C ASP A 115 16.31 -5.30 11.64
N ALA A 116 15.10 -5.63 12.08
CA ALA A 116 14.82 -6.23 13.39
C ALA A 116 14.17 -7.60 13.26
N ALA A 117 14.25 -8.42 14.32
CA ALA A 117 13.47 -9.65 14.39
C ALA A 117 11.96 -9.37 14.22
N LEU A 118 11.26 -10.32 13.61
CA LEU A 118 9.79 -10.27 13.55
C LEU A 118 9.22 -10.40 14.95
N HIS A 119 8.09 -9.75 15.20
CA HIS A 119 7.38 -9.96 16.45
C HIS A 119 6.84 -11.39 16.51
N LEU A 120 6.72 -11.93 17.72
CA LEU A 120 6.32 -13.32 17.94
C LEU A 120 4.92 -13.61 17.36
N ASP A 121 3.99 -12.67 17.48
CA ASP A 121 2.65 -12.74 16.92
C ASP A 121 2.66 -12.85 15.38
N SER A 122 3.51 -12.08 14.69
CA SER A 122 3.70 -12.19 13.25
C SER A 122 4.18 -13.59 12.83
N ILE A 123 5.13 -14.16 13.57
CA ILE A 123 5.62 -15.52 13.33
C ILE A 123 4.50 -16.55 13.55
N MET A 124 3.74 -16.41 14.65
CA MET A 124 2.61 -17.28 14.96
C MET A 124 1.52 -17.23 13.89
N VAL A 125 1.17 -16.04 13.37
CA VAL A 125 0.18 -15.88 12.30
C VAL A 125 0.64 -16.58 11.02
N ILE A 126 1.92 -16.44 10.64
CA ILE A 126 2.47 -17.10 9.46
C ILE A 126 2.45 -18.63 9.63
N ILE A 127 2.89 -19.15 10.79
CA ILE A 127 2.88 -20.59 11.07
C ILE A 127 1.44 -21.12 11.08
N ALA A 128 0.52 -20.45 11.75
CA ALA A 128 -0.89 -20.84 11.81
C ALA A 128 -1.52 -20.88 10.41
N ALA A 129 -1.18 -19.92 9.55
CA ALA A 129 -1.65 -19.87 8.17
C ALA A 129 -1.14 -21.05 7.34
N ILE A 130 0.16 -21.37 7.45
CA ILE A 130 0.76 -22.53 6.79
C ILE A 130 0.12 -23.83 7.27
N LEU A 131 -0.03 -24.01 8.58
CA LEU A 131 -0.65 -25.20 9.17
C LEU A 131 -2.11 -25.35 8.72
N LEU A 132 -2.89 -24.27 8.76
CA LEU A 132 -4.29 -24.30 8.33
C LEU A 132 -4.41 -24.59 6.83
N ALA A 133 -3.54 -24.01 6.01
CA ALA A 133 -3.48 -24.31 4.58
C ALA A 133 -3.12 -25.80 4.34
N ILE A 134 -2.14 -26.35 5.06
CA ILE A 134 -1.77 -27.77 4.98
C ILE A 134 -2.96 -28.65 5.39
N ILE A 135 -3.64 -28.34 6.50
CA ILE A 135 -4.81 -29.10 6.95
C ILE A 135 -5.88 -29.13 5.86
N ILE A 136 -6.23 -27.97 5.29
CA ILE A 136 -7.22 -27.86 4.21
C ILE A 136 -6.76 -28.66 2.97
N ILE A 137 -5.47 -28.63 2.64
CA ILE A 137 -4.90 -29.38 1.51
C ILE A 137 -4.86 -30.89 1.81
N LEU A 138 -4.75 -31.36 3.04
CA LEU A 138 -4.68 -32.80 3.32
C LEU A 138 -6.05 -33.46 3.52
N GLN A 139 -7.14 -32.69 3.59
CA GLN A 139 -8.50 -33.24 3.72
C GLN A 139 -8.90 -34.10 2.50
N LYS A 140 -9.35 -35.33 2.77
CA LYS A 140 -9.71 -36.32 1.75
C LYS A 140 -10.96 -35.98 0.92
N GLN A 141 -11.89 -35.19 1.45
CA GLN A 141 -13.17 -34.86 0.80
C GLN A 141 -13.27 -33.42 0.26
N LYS A 142 -12.14 -32.73 0.10
CA LYS A 142 -12.13 -31.34 -0.36
C LYS A 142 -12.50 -31.22 -1.84
N THR A 143 -13.22 -30.16 -2.17
CA THR A 143 -13.47 -29.77 -3.56
C THR A 143 -12.41 -28.75 -4.02
N PRO A 144 -12.02 -28.73 -5.32
CA PRO A 144 -11.13 -27.69 -5.84
C PRO A 144 -11.65 -26.27 -5.57
N GLN A 145 -12.96 -26.10 -5.55
CA GLN A 145 -13.64 -24.85 -5.20
C GLN A 145 -13.28 -24.37 -3.78
N LEU A 146 -13.30 -25.29 -2.81
CA LEU A 146 -12.94 -24.98 -1.42
C LEU A 146 -11.46 -24.56 -1.31
N LEU A 147 -10.57 -25.21 -2.07
CA LEU A 147 -9.16 -24.82 -2.15
C LEU A 147 -8.99 -23.41 -2.73
N LEU A 148 -9.68 -23.10 -3.83
CA LEU A 148 -9.63 -21.80 -4.49
C LEU A 148 -10.19 -20.65 -3.63
N ALA A 149 -11.10 -20.94 -2.72
CA ALA A 149 -11.66 -19.95 -1.81
C ALA A 149 -10.79 -19.72 -0.57
N PHE A 150 -10.52 -20.78 0.20
CA PHE A 150 -9.99 -20.61 1.56
C PHE A 150 -8.46 -20.51 1.63
N VAL A 151 -7.73 -21.26 0.80
CA VAL A 151 -6.26 -21.21 0.82
C VAL A 151 -5.75 -19.79 0.49
N PRO A 152 -6.21 -19.12 -0.57
CA PRO A 152 -5.78 -17.77 -0.87
C PRO A 152 -6.28 -16.74 0.13
N LEU A 153 -7.46 -16.94 0.72
CA LEU A 153 -7.99 -16.08 1.77
C LEU A 153 -7.05 -16.09 2.98
N ILE A 154 -6.70 -17.28 3.48
CA ILE A 154 -5.78 -17.43 4.62
C ILE A 154 -4.47 -16.71 4.34
N PHE A 155 -3.86 -16.93 3.17
CA PHE A 155 -2.61 -16.28 2.81
C PHE A 155 -2.72 -14.77 2.64
N THR A 156 -3.81 -14.29 2.03
CA THR A 156 -4.05 -12.85 1.89
C THR A 156 -4.15 -12.19 3.25
N LEU A 157 -4.86 -12.80 4.20
CA LEU A 157 -4.97 -12.29 5.57
C LEU A 157 -3.62 -12.28 6.28
N SER A 158 -2.82 -13.34 6.16
CA SER A 158 -1.50 -13.43 6.80
C SER A 158 -0.49 -12.45 6.23
N ILE A 159 -0.45 -12.28 4.90
CA ILE A 159 0.41 -11.29 4.26
C ILE A 159 -0.04 -9.88 4.64
N ASN A 160 -1.33 -9.58 4.63
CA ASN A 160 -1.83 -8.27 5.07
C ASN A 160 -1.53 -7.99 6.54
N TYR A 161 -1.62 -9.01 7.40
CA TYR A 161 -1.21 -8.90 8.80
C TYR A 161 0.28 -8.54 8.89
N TYR A 162 1.17 -9.28 8.20
CA TYR A 162 2.59 -8.96 8.14
C TYR A 162 2.85 -7.53 7.62
N LEU A 163 2.19 -7.13 6.53
CA LEU A 163 2.37 -5.80 5.95
C LEU A 163 1.97 -4.69 6.92
N ASN A 164 0.82 -4.82 7.59
CA ASN A 164 0.34 -3.81 8.54
C ASN A 164 1.09 -3.82 9.88
N ARG A 165 1.51 -4.99 10.36
CA ARG A 165 2.17 -5.14 11.65
C ARG A 165 3.66 -4.82 11.57
N GLU A 166 4.33 -5.30 10.53
CA GLU A 166 5.79 -5.26 10.44
C GLU A 166 6.27 -4.23 9.42
N PHE A 167 5.75 -4.28 8.20
CA PHE A 167 6.32 -3.54 7.08
C PHE A 167 5.96 -2.05 7.12
N TYR A 168 4.68 -1.70 7.10
CA TYR A 168 4.22 -0.31 7.01
C TYR A 168 4.64 0.58 8.19
N PRO A 169 4.60 0.13 9.46
CA PRO A 169 5.07 0.94 10.59
C PRO A 169 6.55 1.30 10.48
N ARG A 170 7.39 0.42 9.92
CA ARG A 170 8.81 0.70 9.67
C ARG A 170 9.01 1.57 8.43
N LEU A 171 8.24 1.32 7.37
CA LEU A 171 8.29 2.11 6.14
C LEU A 171 7.95 3.59 6.41
N THR A 172 6.90 3.85 7.19
CA THR A 172 6.44 5.20 7.51
C THR A 172 7.42 6.01 8.36
N GLN A 173 8.43 5.39 8.98
CA GLN A 173 9.52 6.12 9.65
C GLN A 173 10.38 6.92 8.68
N TYR A 174 10.44 6.50 7.41
CA TYR A 174 11.13 7.22 6.34
C TYR A 174 10.24 8.32 5.71
N GLN A 175 9.02 8.52 6.22
CA GLN A 175 8.21 9.69 5.93
C GLN A 175 8.48 10.74 7.02
N ALA A 176 9.42 11.66 6.75
CA ALA A 176 9.95 12.60 7.73
C ALA A 176 8.87 13.40 8.47
N GLN A 177 7.76 13.76 7.80
CA GLN A 177 6.64 14.49 8.42
C GLN A 177 5.98 13.74 9.57
N THR A 178 5.72 12.44 9.38
CA THR A 178 5.11 11.57 10.39
C THR A 178 6.11 11.35 11.52
N ALA A 179 7.38 11.13 11.19
CA ALA A 179 8.46 10.96 12.16
C ALA A 179 8.71 12.21 13.02
N VAL A 180 8.58 13.41 12.44
CA VAL A 180 8.69 14.69 13.17
C VAL A 180 7.51 14.87 14.10
N ALA A 181 6.28 14.58 13.65
CA ALA A 181 5.11 14.62 14.53
C ALA A 181 5.25 13.64 15.71
N ASP A 182 5.71 12.41 15.47
CA ASP A 182 5.98 11.43 16.53
C ASP A 182 7.03 11.94 17.52
N TYR A 183 8.12 12.51 17.01
CA TYR A 183 9.16 13.09 17.85
C TYR A 183 8.64 14.25 18.70
N TYR A 184 7.79 15.11 18.14
CA TYR A 184 7.13 16.21 18.85
C TYR A 184 6.30 15.74 20.03
N LEU A 185 5.46 14.72 19.80
CA LEU A 185 4.60 14.13 20.83
C LEU A 185 5.43 13.44 21.92
N GLN A 186 6.47 12.70 21.54
CA GLN A 186 7.35 12.01 22.47
C GLN A 186 8.14 12.96 23.36
N GLN A 187 8.65 14.06 22.80
CA GLN A 187 9.46 15.04 23.53
C GLN A 187 8.62 16.15 24.19
N GLN A 188 7.29 16.10 24.03
CA GLN A 188 6.35 17.10 24.57
C GLN A 188 6.72 18.55 24.16
N LEU A 189 7.17 18.73 22.92
CA LEU A 189 7.57 20.04 22.39
C LEU A 189 6.35 20.94 22.14
N PRO A 190 6.50 22.27 22.26
CA PRO A 190 5.39 23.20 22.08
C PRO A 190 4.96 23.26 20.60
N ILE A 191 3.85 22.59 20.28
CA ILE A 191 3.29 22.50 18.91
C ILE A 191 3.02 23.90 18.32
N ASN A 192 2.66 24.88 19.16
CA ASN A 192 2.42 26.27 18.76
C ASN A 192 3.66 26.97 18.20
N GLN A 193 4.85 26.44 18.47
CA GLN A 193 6.12 26.96 17.98
C GLN A 193 6.65 26.20 16.76
N LEU A 194 5.92 25.22 16.23
CA LEU A 194 6.33 24.50 15.02
C LEU A 194 5.90 25.26 13.76
N VAL A 195 6.80 25.37 12.80
CA VAL A 195 6.53 25.83 11.44
C VAL A 195 7.18 24.89 10.43
N ILE A 196 6.59 24.78 9.25
CA ILE A 196 7.11 23.99 8.14
C ILE A 196 7.71 24.95 7.12
N LEU A 197 8.93 24.68 6.68
CA LEU A 197 9.61 25.40 5.61
C LEU A 197 10.00 24.40 4.53
N ASP A 198 9.59 24.67 3.30
CA ASP A 198 10.01 23.89 2.13
C ASP A 198 9.61 22.41 2.09
N VAL A 199 8.57 22.01 2.83
CA VAL A 199 8.02 20.65 2.76
C VAL A 199 6.57 20.74 2.30
N ASN A 200 6.23 20.05 1.21
CA ASN A 200 4.96 20.18 0.50
C ASN A 200 3.88 19.15 0.89
N GLU A 201 3.93 18.63 2.11
CA GLU A 201 3.03 17.57 2.57
C GLU A 201 2.52 17.84 3.99
N PHE A 202 1.27 17.42 4.27
CA PHE A 202 0.49 17.87 5.42
C PHE A 202 0.37 16.85 6.57
N SER A 203 1.05 15.70 6.47
CA SER A 203 0.87 14.60 7.45
C SER A 203 1.22 15.02 8.89
N THR A 204 2.16 15.95 9.07
CA THR A 204 2.51 16.50 10.39
C THR A 204 1.34 17.23 11.04
N SER A 205 0.66 18.11 10.30
CA SER A 205 -0.49 18.90 10.78
C SER A 205 -1.67 18.01 11.18
N VAL A 206 -1.95 17.00 10.36
CA VAL A 206 -3.01 16.01 10.62
C VAL A 206 -2.71 15.23 11.91
N LYS A 207 -1.49 14.73 12.05
CA LYS A 207 -1.10 13.90 13.20
C LYS A 207 -1.00 14.66 14.51
N LEU A 208 -0.59 15.93 14.47
CA LEU A 208 -0.56 16.82 15.63
C LEU A 208 -1.93 17.48 15.92
N ASN A 209 -2.96 17.16 15.11
CA ASN A 209 -4.30 17.74 15.19
C ASN A 209 -4.29 19.28 15.27
N LYS A 210 -3.43 19.91 14.45
CA LYS A 210 -3.23 21.34 14.46
C LYS A 210 -2.81 21.83 13.07
N ASP A 211 -3.37 22.96 12.67
CA ASP A 211 -2.91 23.67 11.47
C ASP A 211 -1.54 24.30 11.73
N ILE A 212 -0.51 23.79 11.03
CA ILE A 212 0.88 24.23 11.17
C ILE A 212 1.19 25.15 9.98
N PRO A 213 1.66 26.38 10.22
CA PRO A 213 2.02 27.29 9.15
C PRO A 213 3.10 26.70 8.24
N VAL A 214 2.84 26.71 6.93
CA VAL A 214 3.76 26.24 5.88
C VAL A 214 4.26 27.44 5.08
N PHE A 215 5.58 27.55 4.94
CA PHE A 215 6.23 28.60 4.17
C PHE A 215 7.05 28.02 3.02
N GLY A 216 6.96 28.65 1.85
CA GLY A 216 7.88 28.38 0.74
C GLY A 216 9.19 29.14 0.93
N VAL A 217 10.30 28.58 0.44
CA VAL A 217 11.65 29.15 0.55
C VAL A 217 11.73 30.60 0.07
N GLU A 218 10.97 30.95 -0.97
CA GLU A 218 11.01 32.28 -1.58
C GLU A 218 10.26 33.36 -0.79
N LYS A 219 9.21 32.96 -0.04
CA LYS A 219 8.29 33.90 0.63
C LYS A 219 8.49 33.99 2.13
N VAL A 220 9.37 33.16 2.69
CA VAL A 220 9.63 33.14 4.14
C VAL A 220 10.44 34.37 4.57
N ALA A 221 10.05 34.99 5.68
CA ALA A 221 10.79 36.05 6.33
C ALA A 221 11.34 35.58 7.69
N ALA A 222 12.39 36.24 8.18
CA ALA A 222 13.02 35.91 9.46
C ALA A 222 12.03 35.91 10.64
N THR A 223 11.07 36.85 10.65
CA THR A 223 10.02 36.94 11.67
C THR A 223 9.09 35.73 11.72
N ASN A 224 8.96 34.98 10.60
CA ASN A 224 8.17 33.76 10.57
C ASN A 224 8.85 32.61 11.32
N LEU A 225 10.19 32.63 11.41
CA LEU A 225 11.03 31.53 11.90
C LEU A 225 11.63 31.79 13.30
N LYS A 226 11.80 33.06 13.69
CA LYS A 226 12.43 33.43 14.94
C LYS A 226 11.73 32.83 16.18
N ASN A 227 12.51 32.32 17.13
CA ASN A 227 12.04 31.61 18.34
C ASN A 227 11.19 30.36 18.08
N LYS A 228 11.15 29.85 16.84
CA LYS A 228 10.34 28.69 16.47
C LYS A 228 11.20 27.48 16.18
N PHE A 229 10.54 26.35 16.20
CA PHE A 229 11.08 25.13 15.65
C PHE A 229 10.69 25.03 14.18
N VAL A 230 11.67 24.80 13.32
CA VAL A 230 11.50 24.79 11.87
C VAL A 230 11.76 23.39 11.34
N PHE A 231 10.73 22.76 10.80
CA PHE A 231 10.83 21.51 10.05
C PHE A 231 11.12 21.83 8.58
N THR A 232 12.28 21.42 8.07
CA THR A 232 12.77 21.89 6.77
C THR A 232 13.67 20.91 6.03
N THR A 233 13.70 21.06 4.70
CA THR A 233 14.69 20.43 3.82
C THR A 233 16.07 21.07 3.96
N GLU A 234 17.07 20.46 3.32
CA GLU A 234 18.41 21.04 3.14
C GLU A 234 18.38 22.40 2.43
N ARG A 235 17.48 22.57 1.44
CA ARG A 235 17.30 23.86 0.75
C ARG A 235 16.75 24.94 1.70
N GLY A 236 15.79 24.59 2.54
CA GLY A 236 15.27 25.54 3.54
C GLY A 236 16.27 25.82 4.67
N LEU A 237 17.14 24.86 5.03
CA LEU A 237 18.28 25.12 5.92
C LEU A 237 19.24 26.14 5.31
N ALA A 238 19.66 25.96 4.05
CA ALA A 238 20.51 26.93 3.36
C ALA A 238 19.86 28.33 3.27
N LYS A 239 18.52 28.39 3.18
CA LYS A 239 17.79 29.65 3.25
C LYS A 239 17.88 30.30 4.64
N ILE A 240 17.74 29.54 5.71
CA ILE A 240 17.91 30.03 7.09
C ILE A 240 19.34 30.56 7.31
N ASP A 241 20.34 29.83 6.80
CA ASP A 241 21.75 30.24 6.85
C ASP A 241 21.98 31.56 6.10
N SER A 242 21.39 31.71 4.91
CA SER A 242 21.48 32.95 4.13
C SER A 242 20.85 34.17 4.83
N MET A 243 19.90 33.93 5.74
CA MET A 243 19.29 34.97 6.58
C MET A 243 20.13 35.29 7.83
N GLN A 244 21.26 34.61 8.04
CA GLN A 244 22.14 34.75 9.20
C GLN A 244 21.40 34.50 10.53
N LEU A 245 20.39 33.63 10.52
CA LEU A 245 19.65 33.25 11.72
C LEU A 245 20.43 32.19 12.50
N LYS A 246 20.67 32.46 13.79
CA LYS A 246 21.22 31.46 14.70
C LYS A 246 20.22 30.33 14.85
N HIS A 247 20.70 29.11 14.68
CA HIS A 247 19.86 27.93 14.80
C HIS A 247 20.68 26.74 15.32
N ALA A 248 20.00 25.81 15.97
CA ALA A 248 20.55 24.53 16.40
C ALA A 248 19.77 23.39 15.75
N VAL A 249 20.48 22.38 15.26
CA VAL A 249 19.85 21.15 14.76
C VAL A 249 19.37 20.33 15.97
N VAL A 250 18.05 20.24 16.15
CA VAL A 250 17.43 19.44 17.21
C VAL A 250 17.48 17.97 16.82
N LYS A 251 17.13 17.66 15.57
CA LYS A 251 17.15 16.29 15.06
C LYS A 251 17.24 16.26 13.52
N LYS A 252 17.93 15.25 13.01
CA LYS A 252 17.98 14.91 11.58
C LYS A 252 17.13 13.65 11.32
N PHE A 253 16.35 13.68 10.25
CA PHE A 253 15.50 12.59 9.79
C PHE A 253 15.92 12.18 8.38
N GLY A 254 15.74 10.91 8.05
CA GLY A 254 15.87 10.41 6.68
C GLY A 254 14.50 10.36 6.02
N HIS A 255 14.37 11.03 4.87
CA HIS A 255 13.16 11.02 4.07
C HIS A 255 13.32 10.16 2.82
N PHE A 256 12.28 9.41 2.49
CA PHE A 256 12.15 8.72 1.23
C PHE A 256 10.70 8.82 0.76
N HIS A 257 10.49 8.92 -0.55
CA HIS A 257 9.16 8.92 -1.15
C HIS A 257 8.58 7.49 -1.16
N ILE A 258 8.04 7.08 0.00
CA ILE A 258 7.64 5.69 0.29
C ILE A 258 6.54 5.10 -0.62
N THR A 259 5.83 5.92 -1.39
CA THR A 259 4.84 5.45 -2.37
C THR A 259 5.47 5.00 -3.69
N MET A 260 6.77 5.29 -3.91
CA MET A 260 7.57 4.84 -5.05
C MET A 260 8.80 4.07 -4.56
N LEU A 261 8.57 2.86 -4.05
CA LEU A 261 9.64 1.99 -3.55
C LEU A 261 10.63 1.62 -4.67
N THR A 262 11.92 1.73 -4.36
CA THR A 262 13.01 1.29 -5.23
C THR A 262 13.77 0.13 -4.59
N GLY A 263 14.37 -0.73 -5.41
CA GLY A 263 15.18 -1.85 -4.91
C GLY A 263 16.35 -1.40 -4.04
N THR A 264 16.96 -0.25 -4.35
CA THR A 264 18.04 0.36 -3.57
C THR A 264 17.60 0.84 -2.19
N PHE A 265 16.37 1.37 -2.07
CA PHE A 265 15.80 1.73 -0.77
C PHE A 265 15.37 0.49 0.04
N ILE A 266 14.76 -0.49 -0.63
CA ILE A 266 14.30 -1.73 0.04
C ILE A 266 15.49 -2.44 0.69
N ASN A 267 16.61 -2.56 -0.02
CA ASN A 267 17.82 -3.19 0.50
C ASN A 267 18.46 -2.36 1.63
N LYS A 268 18.44 -2.89 2.85
CA LYS A 268 19.03 -2.28 4.05
C LYS A 268 20.50 -1.87 3.92
N ALA A 269 21.28 -2.56 3.09
CA ALA A 269 22.69 -2.21 2.87
C ALA A 269 22.87 -0.91 2.06
N THR A 270 21.93 -0.61 1.16
CA THR A 270 21.97 0.57 0.29
C THR A 270 20.97 1.64 0.68
N ARG A 271 20.04 1.35 1.60
CA ARG A 271 18.95 2.26 1.97
C ARG A 271 19.45 3.65 2.38
N ALA A 272 20.49 3.71 3.19
CA ALA A 272 20.99 4.97 3.75
C ALA A 272 21.40 5.99 2.67
N SER A 273 21.89 5.56 1.51
CA SER A 273 22.30 6.46 0.42
C SER A 273 21.12 7.02 -0.39
N THR A 274 19.92 6.47 -0.20
CA THR A 274 18.70 6.92 -0.89
C THR A 274 17.89 7.92 -0.06
N LEU A 275 18.28 8.17 1.19
CA LEU A 275 17.53 9.03 2.10
C LEU A 275 17.89 10.49 1.90
N GLU A 276 16.88 11.32 1.66
CA GLU A 276 17.02 12.76 1.66
C GLU A 276 17.07 13.28 3.10
N PRO A 277 18.05 14.11 3.46
CA PRO A 277 18.14 14.65 4.81
C PRO A 277 17.08 15.72 5.05
N ILE A 278 16.29 15.55 6.11
CA ILE A 278 15.32 16.53 6.58
C ILE A 278 15.64 16.90 8.03
N TYR A 279 15.46 18.17 8.37
CA TYR A 279 15.94 18.74 9.62
C TYR A 279 14.77 19.29 10.45
N LEU A 280 14.87 19.09 11.76
CA LEU A 280 14.15 19.88 12.74
C LEU A 280 15.15 20.80 13.44
N LEU A 281 14.97 22.10 13.25
CA LEU A 281 15.85 23.15 13.76
C LEU A 281 15.14 23.92 14.86
N LYS A 282 15.89 24.43 15.84
CA LYS A 282 15.42 25.49 16.73
C LYS A 282 16.11 26.78 16.32
N VAL A 283 15.34 27.78 15.90
CA VAL A 283 15.84 29.09 15.44
C VAL A 283 15.64 30.12 16.55
N GLU A 284 16.67 30.93 16.80
CA GLU A 284 16.72 32.00 17.81
C GLU A 284 16.36 33.39 17.26
#